data_AF-A0AAD9JJ61-F1
#
_entry.id   AF-A0AAD9JJ61-F1
#
_cell.length_a   1.000
_cell.length_b   1.000
_cell.length_c   1.000
_cell.angle_alpha   90.00
_cell.angle_beta   90.00
_cell.angle_gamma   90.00
#
_symmetry.space_group_name_H-M   'P 1'
#
loop_
_entity.id
_entity.type
_entity.pdbx_description
1 polymer ?
#
loop_
_entity_poly.entity_id
_entity_poly.type
_entity_poly.pdbx_seq_one_letter_code
_entity_poly.pdbx_strand_id
1 'polypeptide(L)'
;MILMPTCRQHFWISVISPLIFIVSIYLFTEGRYDYYRKINKRIPAKNDQRGTLYDNGHVIDKSRDVDCSRLFAGDPEAINEARNVKATSSNPDYVDLAANCVSYVSGRGYLTSLVSSEEADYPIAYSIQVYRDLIQIETLLVAIYRPQNYYCINVDVTADVHLHLGMTSIATCFSNVFIVNVDVEWAQYSQIEADMVLYLV
;
A
#
# COMPACT_ATOMS: atom_id res chain seq x y z
N MET A 1 36.36 -23.99 17.72
CA MET A 1 35.71 -23.87 19.04
C MET A 1 36.04 -22.49 19.60
N ILE A 2 35.25 -21.49 19.21
CA ILE A 2 35.29 -20.13 19.79
C ILE A 2 33.85 -19.84 20.17
N LEU A 3 33.61 -19.78 21.48
CA LEU A 3 32.32 -19.46 22.07
C LEU A 3 31.98 -17.98 21.83
N MET A 4 30.75 -17.74 21.38
CA MET A 4 30.14 -16.42 21.34
C MET A 4 29.98 -15.87 22.78
N PRO A 5 30.28 -14.58 23.04
CA PRO A 5 29.82 -13.94 24.25
C PRO A 5 28.37 -13.48 24.09
N THR A 6 27.59 -13.85 25.09
CA THR A 6 26.23 -13.41 25.42
C THR A 6 26.01 -11.91 25.27
N CYS A 7 24.95 -11.52 24.56
CA CYS A 7 24.42 -10.16 24.54
C CYS A 7 23.89 -9.80 25.93
N ARG A 8 24.72 -9.11 26.73
CA ARG A 8 24.36 -8.57 28.04
C ARG A 8 23.86 -7.14 27.84
N GLN A 9 22.59 -6.94 28.20
CA GLN A 9 21.91 -5.65 28.27
C GLN A 9 22.78 -4.58 28.98
N HIS A 10 23.13 -3.51 28.26
CA HIS A 10 23.51 -2.21 28.81
C HIS A 10 22.27 -1.30 28.66
N PHE A 11 21.40 -1.09 29.65
CA PHE A 11 21.59 -0.36 30.91
C PHE A 11 22.00 1.12 30.77
N TRP A 12 21.56 1.81 29.70
CA TRP A 12 21.66 3.27 29.58
C TRP A 12 20.38 3.98 29.08
N ILE A 13 19.20 3.34 29.12
CA ILE A 13 17.93 3.99 28.71
C ILE A 13 17.18 4.62 29.91
N SER A 14 17.67 4.49 31.15
CA SER A 14 16.93 4.95 32.33
C SER A 14 17.11 6.44 32.69
N VAL A 15 17.80 7.25 31.88
CA VAL A 15 17.87 8.71 32.12
C VAL A 15 17.87 9.52 30.81
N ILE A 16 17.07 9.12 29.82
CA ILE A 16 16.64 10.07 28.80
C ILE A 16 15.71 11.03 29.54
N SER A 17 16.17 12.27 29.74
CA SER A 17 15.39 13.32 30.41
C SER A 17 13.94 13.26 29.93
N PRO A 18 12.93 13.30 30.82
CA PRO A 18 11.53 13.35 30.41
C PRO A 18 11.29 14.51 29.44
N LEU A 19 12.09 15.57 29.50
CA LEU A 19 12.07 16.66 28.51
C LEU A 19 12.55 16.22 27.13
N ILE A 20 13.57 15.36 27.01
CA ILE A 20 14.00 14.83 25.71
C ILE A 20 12.93 13.90 25.15
N PHE A 21 12.34 13.03 25.98
CA PHE A 21 11.26 12.15 25.54
C PHE A 21 10.01 12.95 25.13
N ILE A 22 9.65 13.98 25.90
CA ILE A 22 8.57 14.91 25.59
C ILE A 22 8.89 15.71 24.32
N VAL A 23 10.11 16.21 24.14
CA VAL A 23 10.52 16.94 22.93
C VAL A 23 10.52 16.01 21.71
N SER A 24 10.98 14.77 21.84
CA SER A 24 10.89 13.78 20.77
C SER A 24 9.44 13.44 20.42
N ILE A 25 8.57 13.23 21.41
CA ILE A 25 7.13 13.05 21.18
C ILE A 25 6.54 14.29 20.52
N TYR A 26 6.87 15.49 21.02
CA TYR A 26 6.34 16.75 20.52
C TYR A 26 6.74 16.96 19.06
N LEU A 27 8.02 16.85 18.71
CA LEU A 27 8.52 16.95 17.34
C LEU A 27 7.91 15.89 16.41
N PHE A 28 7.76 14.65 16.89
CA PHE A 28 7.15 13.57 16.12
C PHE A 28 5.65 13.81 15.90
N THR A 29 4.95 14.37 16.90
CA THR A 29 3.54 14.78 16.78
C THR A 29 3.36 16.02 15.90
N GLU A 30 4.28 16.97 15.93
CA GLU A 30 4.24 18.21 15.14
C GLU A 30 4.41 17.89 13.65
N GLY A 31 5.34 16.99 13.30
CA GLY A 31 5.52 16.50 11.93
C GLY A 31 4.27 15.79 11.39
N ARG A 32 3.63 14.91 12.19
CA ARG A 32 2.34 14.30 11.83
C ARG A 32 1.23 15.35 11.71
N TYR A 33 1.15 16.32 12.62
CA TYR A 33 0.10 17.35 12.62
C TYR A 33 0.19 18.30 11.42
N ASP A 34 1.40 18.69 11.01
CA ASP A 34 1.59 19.56 9.85
C ASP A 34 1.30 18.81 8.53
N TYR A 35 1.59 17.51 8.49
CA TYR A 35 1.14 16.61 7.44
C TYR A 35 -0.41 16.53 7.37
N TYR A 36 -1.10 16.23 8.49
CA TYR A 36 -2.57 16.21 8.55
C TYR A 36 -3.21 17.56 8.17
N ARG A 37 -2.55 18.67 8.47
CA ARG A 37 -2.97 20.02 8.09
C ARG A 37 -2.84 20.27 6.58
N LYS A 38 -1.76 19.80 5.94
CA LYS A 38 -1.56 19.90 4.48
C LYS A 38 -2.61 19.09 3.72
N ILE A 39 -2.94 17.87 4.18
CA ILE A 39 -3.97 17.03 3.53
C ILE A 39 -5.38 17.60 3.73
N ASN A 40 -5.75 18.03 4.95
CA ASN A 40 -7.10 18.55 5.21
C ASN A 40 -7.44 19.83 4.41
N LYS A 41 -6.42 20.63 4.06
CA LYS A 41 -6.59 21.79 3.18
C LYS A 41 -6.83 21.42 1.71
N ARG A 42 -6.46 20.21 1.29
CA ARG A 42 -6.60 19.72 -0.10
C ARG A 42 -7.86 18.89 -0.34
N ILE A 43 -8.56 18.44 0.71
CA ILE A 43 -9.83 17.69 0.58
C ILE A 43 -10.90 18.60 -0.04
N PRO A 44 -11.32 18.38 -1.30
CA PRO A 44 -12.49 19.04 -1.84
C PRO A 44 -13.75 18.38 -1.23
N ALA A 45 -14.79 19.17 -0.97
CA ALA A 45 -16.10 18.62 -0.63
C ALA A 45 -16.59 17.72 -1.77
N LYS A 46 -16.92 16.45 -1.46
CA LYS A 46 -17.38 15.43 -2.42
C LYS A 46 -18.67 15.95 -3.07
N ASN A 47 -18.61 16.37 -4.34
CA ASN A 47 -19.79 16.62 -5.16
C ASN A 47 -19.84 15.49 -6.20
N ASP A 48 -20.61 14.46 -5.86
CA ASP A 48 -20.68 13.21 -6.61
C ASP A 48 -21.66 13.33 -7.79
N GLN A 49 -21.12 13.37 -9.01
CA GLN A 49 -21.87 13.20 -10.25
C GLN A 49 -21.08 12.32 -11.22
N ARG A 50 -20.84 11.04 -10.91
CA ARG A 50 -20.48 10.05 -11.94
C ARG A 50 -21.21 8.73 -11.71
N GLY A 51 -22.21 8.48 -12.56
CA GLY A 51 -22.93 7.21 -12.61
C GLY A 51 -22.02 6.07 -13.02
N THR A 52 -21.99 5.03 -12.20
CA THR A 52 -21.41 3.71 -12.48
C THR A 52 -22.51 2.81 -13.07
N LEU A 53 -22.20 2.10 -14.16
CA LEU A 53 -23.09 1.07 -14.70
C LEU A 53 -22.95 -0.19 -13.83
N TYR A 54 -23.91 -0.39 -12.93
CA TYR A 54 -24.07 -1.60 -12.13
C TYR A 54 -24.98 -2.61 -12.87
N ASP A 55 -24.58 -3.87 -12.97
CA ASP A 55 -25.49 -5.00 -13.19
C ASP A 55 -25.29 -5.99 -12.04
N ASN A 56 -26.37 -6.27 -11.29
CA ASN A 56 -26.40 -7.22 -10.17
C ASN A 56 -25.23 -7.14 -9.17
N GLY A 57 -24.70 -5.95 -8.91
CA GLY A 57 -23.64 -5.74 -7.92
C GLY A 57 -22.23 -6.18 -8.33
N HIS A 58 -22.02 -6.59 -9.59
CA HIS A 58 -20.70 -6.93 -10.12
C HIS A 58 -20.27 -5.95 -11.21
N VAL A 59 -19.01 -5.49 -11.13
CA VAL A 59 -18.38 -4.76 -12.23
C VAL A 59 -18.33 -5.69 -13.44
N ILE A 60 -18.96 -5.30 -14.55
CA ILE A 60 -18.85 -6.02 -15.83
C ILE A 60 -17.45 -5.76 -16.38
N ASP A 61 -16.53 -6.64 -16.00
CA ASP A 61 -15.19 -6.68 -16.55
C ASP A 61 -15.17 -7.55 -17.81
N LYS A 62 -15.20 -6.89 -18.98
CA LYS A 62 -15.05 -7.57 -20.27
C LYS A 62 -13.67 -8.21 -20.45
N SER A 63 -12.68 -7.92 -19.59
CA SER A 63 -11.39 -8.63 -19.60
C SER A 63 -11.52 -10.12 -19.27
N ARG A 64 -12.60 -10.55 -18.62
CA ARG A 64 -12.85 -11.96 -18.30
C ARG A 64 -13.21 -12.82 -19.52
N ASP A 65 -13.49 -12.20 -20.66
CA ASP A 65 -13.83 -12.88 -21.91
C ASP A 65 -12.59 -13.21 -22.77
N VAL A 66 -11.39 -12.82 -22.33
CA VAL A 66 -10.13 -13.07 -23.03
C VAL A 66 -9.50 -14.37 -22.54
N ASP A 67 -9.16 -15.28 -23.47
CA ASP A 67 -8.37 -16.47 -23.15
C ASP A 67 -6.90 -16.10 -22.89
N CYS A 68 -6.56 -15.93 -21.61
CA CYS A 68 -5.19 -15.62 -21.20
C CYS A 68 -4.18 -16.72 -21.56
N SER A 69 -4.59 -17.99 -21.65
CA SER A 69 -3.66 -19.08 -21.97
C SER A 69 -3.19 -18.98 -23.41
N ARG A 70 -4.14 -18.75 -24.35
CA ARG A 70 -3.82 -18.49 -25.77
C ARG A 70 -3.02 -17.20 -25.93
N LEU A 71 -3.36 -16.16 -25.17
CA LEU A 71 -2.64 -14.88 -25.19
C LEU A 71 -1.17 -15.05 -24.77
N PHE A 72 -0.89 -15.73 -23.66
CA PHE A 72 0.48 -15.98 -23.18
C PHE A 72 1.26 -16.94 -24.09
N ALA A 73 0.57 -17.84 -24.80
CA ALA A 73 1.16 -18.70 -25.81
C ALA A 73 1.51 -17.95 -27.12
N GLY A 74 1.12 -16.68 -27.26
CA GLY A 74 1.42 -15.85 -28.43
C GLY A 74 0.48 -16.07 -29.62
N ASP A 75 -0.73 -16.58 -29.37
CA ASP A 75 -1.73 -16.78 -30.42
C ASP A 75 -2.17 -15.43 -31.03
N PRO A 76 -1.97 -15.21 -32.34
CA PRO A 76 -2.33 -13.96 -33.00
C PRO A 76 -3.82 -13.61 -32.90
N GLU A 77 -4.72 -14.59 -32.84
CA GLU A 77 -6.16 -14.35 -32.73
C GLU A 77 -6.50 -13.82 -31.33
N ALA A 78 -6.01 -14.49 -30.28
CA ALA A 78 -6.21 -14.06 -28.90
C ALA A 78 -5.59 -12.68 -28.62
N ILE A 79 -4.45 -12.37 -29.24
CA ILE A 79 -3.83 -11.03 -29.19
C ILE A 79 -4.75 -9.97 -29.83
N ASN A 80 -5.38 -10.29 -30.96
CA ASN A 80 -6.31 -9.37 -31.62
C ASN A 80 -7.60 -9.19 -30.83
N GLU A 81 -8.13 -10.26 -30.22
CA GLU A 81 -9.29 -10.21 -29.32
C GLU A 81 -9.00 -9.31 -28.11
N ALA A 82 -7.87 -9.53 -27.43
CA ALA A 82 -7.46 -8.75 -26.27
C ALA A 82 -7.30 -7.24 -26.58
N ARG A 83 -6.81 -6.90 -27.77
CA ARG A 83 -6.66 -5.49 -28.21
C ARG A 83 -8.00 -4.77 -28.32
N ASN A 84 -9.08 -5.49 -28.62
CA ASN A 84 -10.41 -4.92 -28.81
C ASN A 84 -11.21 -4.80 -27.51
N VAL A 85 -10.69 -5.33 -26.39
CA VAL A 85 -11.31 -5.18 -25.08
C VAL A 85 -11.13 -3.75 -24.59
N LYS A 86 -12.23 -3.04 -24.41
CA LYS A 86 -12.25 -1.76 -23.71
C LYS A 86 -12.36 -2.04 -22.22
N ALA A 87 -11.30 -1.71 -21.47
CA ALA A 87 -11.34 -1.73 -20.02
C ALA A 87 -12.35 -0.69 -19.52
N THR A 88 -13.34 -1.14 -18.76
CA THR A 88 -14.25 -0.24 -18.04
C THR A 88 -13.50 0.27 -16.80
N SER A 89 -12.97 1.50 -16.84
CA SER A 89 -12.33 2.07 -15.64
C SER A 89 -13.39 2.61 -14.68
N SER A 90 -13.89 1.76 -13.79
CA SER A 90 -14.47 2.25 -12.56
C SER A 90 -13.35 2.88 -11.74
N ASN A 91 -13.57 4.08 -11.19
CA ASN A 91 -12.69 4.64 -10.16
C ASN A 91 -13.34 4.35 -8.81
N PRO A 92 -13.08 3.18 -8.20
CA PRO A 92 -13.71 2.81 -6.94
C PRO A 92 -13.31 3.75 -5.81
N ASP A 93 -14.25 4.02 -4.91
CA ASP A 93 -13.93 4.69 -3.66
C ASP A 93 -13.37 3.69 -2.66
N TYR A 94 -12.05 3.70 -2.50
CA TYR A 94 -11.34 2.78 -1.61
C TYR A 94 -11.60 3.01 -0.13
N VAL A 95 -12.03 4.21 0.26
CA VAL A 95 -12.40 4.50 1.65
C VAL A 95 -13.67 3.73 1.99
N ASP A 96 -14.67 3.79 1.11
CA ASP A 96 -15.93 3.08 1.28
C ASP A 96 -15.76 1.56 1.11
N LEU A 97 -14.94 1.11 0.16
CA LEU A 97 -14.67 -0.31 -0.07
C LEU A 97 -13.92 -0.97 1.10
N ALA A 98 -12.91 -0.30 1.66
CA ALA A 98 -12.11 -0.82 2.76
C ALA A 98 -12.75 -0.61 4.14
N ALA A 99 -13.95 -0.01 4.22
CA ALA A 99 -14.66 0.20 5.48
C ALA A 99 -14.99 -1.11 6.22
N ASN A 100 -15.19 -2.22 5.50
CA ASN A 100 -15.29 -3.56 6.06
C ASN A 100 -14.13 -4.42 5.56
N CYS A 101 -13.11 -4.60 6.40
CA CYS A 101 -11.90 -5.31 6.02
C CYS A 101 -12.14 -6.78 5.66
N VAL A 102 -13.08 -7.47 6.31
CA VAL A 102 -13.37 -8.87 5.97
C VAL A 102 -13.89 -8.96 4.54
N SER A 103 -14.90 -8.16 4.21
CA SER A 103 -15.48 -8.12 2.86
C SER A 103 -14.48 -7.61 1.82
N TYR A 104 -13.68 -6.61 2.16
CA TYR A 104 -12.65 -6.07 1.29
C TYR A 104 -11.58 -7.11 0.94
N VAL A 105 -10.96 -7.71 1.94
CA VAL A 105 -9.88 -8.70 1.77
C VAL A 105 -10.37 -9.90 0.95
N SER A 106 -11.54 -10.45 1.29
CA SER A 106 -12.11 -11.59 0.55
C SER A 106 -12.58 -11.21 -0.86
N GLY A 107 -13.21 -10.03 -1.01
CA GLY A 107 -13.82 -9.59 -2.26
C GLY A 107 -12.80 -9.17 -3.32
N ARG A 108 -11.63 -8.67 -2.89
CA ARG A 108 -10.51 -8.32 -3.77
C ARG A 108 -9.59 -9.49 -4.10
N GLY A 109 -9.75 -10.63 -3.43
CA GLY A 109 -9.00 -11.86 -3.73
C GLY A 109 -7.62 -11.92 -3.09
N TYR A 110 -7.41 -11.28 -1.94
CA TYR A 110 -6.15 -11.39 -1.21
C TYR A 110 -5.92 -12.81 -0.70
N LEU A 111 -4.72 -13.34 -0.96
CA LEU A 111 -4.30 -14.66 -0.49
C LEU A 111 -3.83 -14.57 0.97
N THR A 112 -4.68 -14.98 1.90
CA THR A 112 -4.45 -14.86 3.36
C THR A 112 -4.17 -16.17 4.08
N SER A 113 -4.38 -17.33 3.45
CA SER A 113 -4.28 -18.65 4.09
C SER A 113 -3.38 -19.66 3.38
N LEU A 114 -2.92 -19.36 2.16
CA LEU A 114 -2.04 -20.22 1.38
C LEU A 114 -0.59 -19.83 1.65
N VAL A 115 0.09 -20.65 2.45
CA VAL A 115 1.52 -20.51 2.75
C VAL A 115 2.13 -21.91 2.70
N SER A 116 3.12 -22.13 1.84
CA SER A 116 3.91 -23.36 1.89
C SER A 116 4.93 -23.30 3.05
N SER A 117 5.44 -24.44 3.53
CA SER A 117 6.49 -24.43 4.56
C SER A 117 7.71 -23.61 4.12
N GLU A 118 8.08 -23.72 2.85
CA GLU A 118 9.19 -22.99 2.26
C GLU A 118 8.94 -21.48 2.24
N GLU A 119 7.71 -21.05 1.93
CA GLU A 119 7.34 -19.63 1.95
C GLU A 119 7.22 -19.07 3.37
N ALA A 120 6.79 -19.86 4.35
CA ALA A 120 6.72 -19.46 5.76
C ALA A 120 8.12 -19.25 6.36
N ASP A 121 9.09 -20.08 5.97
CA ASP A 121 10.47 -20.03 6.45
C ASP A 121 11.28 -18.88 5.82
N TYR A 122 10.73 -18.20 4.79
CA TYR A 122 11.41 -17.11 4.08
C TYR A 122 10.54 -15.85 3.95
N PRO A 123 10.30 -15.11 5.07
CA PRO A 123 9.56 -13.86 5.03
C PRO A 123 10.32 -12.78 4.26
N ILE A 124 9.61 -12.07 3.38
CA ILE A 124 10.15 -10.99 2.54
C ILE A 124 9.60 -9.64 3.01
N ALA A 125 10.44 -8.61 3.00
CA ALA A 125 10.03 -7.22 3.20
C ALA A 125 10.04 -6.46 1.87
N TYR A 126 8.95 -5.76 1.56
CA TYR A 126 8.80 -4.90 0.40
C TYR A 126 8.83 -3.43 0.80
N SER A 127 9.65 -2.66 0.10
CA SER A 127 9.64 -1.20 0.09
C SER A 127 8.97 -0.73 -1.20
N ILE A 128 7.86 0.02 -1.10
CA ILE A 128 7.09 0.48 -2.25
C ILE A 128 6.92 2.00 -2.18
N GLN A 129 7.47 2.73 -3.15
CA GLN A 129 7.25 4.17 -3.28
C GLN A 129 6.09 4.46 -4.23
N VAL A 130 5.14 5.29 -3.80
CA VAL A 130 3.93 5.59 -4.57
C VAL A 130 3.61 7.08 -4.55
N TYR A 131 3.20 7.61 -5.71
CA TYR A 131 2.80 9.02 -5.86
C TYR A 131 1.49 9.21 -6.65
N ARG A 132 1.00 8.17 -7.35
CA ARG A 132 -0.21 8.22 -8.19
C ARG A 132 -0.83 6.83 -8.37
N ASP A 133 -2.08 6.82 -8.84
CA ASP A 133 -2.80 5.64 -9.32
C ASP A 133 -3.03 4.54 -8.28
N LEU A 134 -4.06 4.75 -7.46
CA LEU A 134 -4.45 3.84 -6.40
C LEU A 134 -4.85 2.45 -6.91
N ILE A 135 -5.45 2.35 -8.10
CA ILE A 135 -5.89 1.09 -8.70
C ILE A 135 -4.68 0.23 -9.04
N GLN A 136 -3.64 0.84 -9.63
CA GLN A 136 -2.40 0.13 -9.95
C GLN A 136 -1.71 -0.37 -8.68
N ILE A 137 -1.63 0.45 -7.64
CA ILE A 137 -0.96 0.08 -6.38
C ILE A 137 -1.71 -1.04 -5.68
N GLU A 138 -3.04 -0.96 -5.62
CA GLU A 138 -3.85 -2.04 -5.08
C GLU A 138 -3.66 -3.33 -5.88
N THR A 139 -3.69 -3.25 -7.22
CA THR A 139 -3.49 -4.40 -8.10
C THR A 139 -2.13 -5.06 -7.84
N LEU A 140 -1.09 -4.25 -7.70
CA LEU A 140 0.24 -4.74 -7.31
C LEU A 140 0.17 -5.43 -5.94
N LEU A 141 -0.42 -4.78 -4.94
CA LEU A 141 -0.51 -5.31 -3.58
C LEU A 141 -1.27 -6.65 -3.56
N VAL A 142 -2.40 -6.77 -4.24
CA VAL A 142 -3.15 -8.04 -4.39
C VAL A 142 -2.27 -9.13 -4.99
N ALA A 143 -1.48 -8.81 -6.02
CA ALA A 143 -0.63 -9.78 -6.70
C ALA A 143 0.49 -10.33 -5.79
N ILE A 144 1.11 -9.46 -4.98
CA ILE A 144 2.29 -9.81 -4.17
C ILE A 144 2.00 -10.10 -2.70
N TYR A 145 0.79 -9.81 -2.21
CA TYR A 145 0.46 -9.93 -0.78
C TYR A 145 0.52 -11.37 -0.29
N ARG A 146 1.22 -11.60 0.81
CA ARG A 146 1.23 -12.83 1.59
C ARG A 146 1.25 -12.49 3.09
N PRO A 147 0.59 -13.29 3.94
CA PRO A 147 0.43 -12.96 5.36
C PRO A 147 1.75 -12.95 6.15
N GLN A 148 2.78 -13.68 5.71
CA GLN A 148 4.09 -13.74 6.37
C GLN A 148 5.06 -12.64 5.94
N ASN A 149 4.77 -11.94 4.84
CA ASN A 149 5.61 -10.86 4.32
C ASN A 149 5.29 -9.52 4.99
N TYR A 150 6.18 -8.55 4.84
CA TYR A 150 6.00 -7.18 5.33
C TYR A 150 5.99 -6.18 4.18
N TYR A 151 5.12 -5.20 4.23
CA TYR A 151 4.95 -4.19 3.17
C TYR A 151 5.02 -2.81 3.79
N CYS A 152 6.05 -2.05 3.44
CA CYS A 152 6.18 -0.66 3.84
C CYS A 152 5.98 0.21 2.59
N ILE A 153 4.92 1.00 2.58
CA ILE A 153 4.51 1.80 1.43
C ILE A 153 4.72 3.27 1.76
N ASN A 154 5.65 3.92 1.05
CA ASN A 154 5.81 5.36 1.12
C ASN A 154 4.83 6.04 0.15
N VAL A 155 3.84 6.75 0.68
CA VAL A 155 2.96 7.62 -0.11
C VAL A 155 3.54 9.03 -0.09
N ASP A 156 3.98 9.49 -1.25
CA ASP A 156 4.57 10.82 -1.43
C ASP A 156 3.67 11.91 -0.84
N VAL A 157 4.22 12.80 -0.01
CA VAL A 157 3.48 13.89 0.65
C VAL A 157 2.79 14.83 -0.35
N THR A 158 3.32 14.94 -1.56
CA THR A 158 2.77 15.75 -2.64
C THR A 158 1.57 15.11 -3.33
N ALA A 159 1.33 13.80 -3.12
CA ALA A 159 0.29 13.04 -3.79
C ALA A 159 -1.13 13.56 -3.49
N ASP A 160 -2.07 13.11 -4.32
CA ASP A 160 -3.48 13.47 -4.18
C ASP A 160 -4.06 12.93 -2.86
N VAL A 161 -4.96 13.70 -2.26
CA VAL A 161 -5.54 13.34 -0.95
C VAL A 161 -6.37 12.06 -1.01
N HIS A 162 -7.00 11.75 -2.14
CA HIS A 162 -7.71 10.49 -2.33
C HIS A 162 -6.74 9.30 -2.33
N LEU A 163 -5.50 9.48 -2.82
CA LEU A 163 -4.48 8.44 -2.76
C LEU A 163 -4.11 8.16 -1.29
N HIS A 164 -3.82 9.19 -0.51
CA HIS A 164 -3.49 9.02 0.91
C HIS A 164 -4.63 8.36 1.70
N LEU A 165 -5.86 8.84 1.54
CA LEU A 165 -7.02 8.28 2.24
C LEU A 165 -7.29 6.84 1.83
N GLY A 166 -7.24 6.55 0.53
CA GLY A 166 -7.42 5.20 0.01
C GLY A 166 -6.34 4.24 0.49
N MET A 167 -5.06 4.60 0.34
CA MET A 167 -3.94 3.76 0.81
C MET A 167 -3.99 3.54 2.32
N THR A 168 -4.32 4.56 3.10
CA THR A 168 -4.48 4.43 4.56
C THR A 168 -5.62 3.46 4.88
N SER A 169 -6.77 3.59 4.21
CA SER A 169 -7.93 2.72 4.43
C SER A 169 -7.59 1.26 4.09
N ILE A 170 -6.92 1.01 2.97
CA ILE A 170 -6.45 -0.32 2.58
C ILE A 170 -5.47 -0.88 3.63
N ALA A 171 -4.47 -0.11 4.03
CA ALA A 171 -3.45 -0.55 4.98
C ALA A 171 -4.05 -0.93 6.36
N THR A 172 -5.09 -0.23 6.83
CA THR A 172 -5.75 -0.58 8.11
C THR A 172 -6.39 -1.98 8.13
N CYS A 173 -6.62 -2.59 6.96
CA CYS A 173 -7.14 -3.94 6.86
C CYS A 173 -6.09 -5.04 7.02
N PHE A 174 -4.80 -4.68 7.10
CA PHE A 174 -3.70 -5.63 7.20
C PHE A 174 -2.79 -5.28 8.38
N SER A 175 -2.35 -6.28 9.13
CA SER A 175 -1.43 -6.07 10.25
C SER A 175 0.04 -5.91 9.82
N ASN A 176 0.36 -6.28 8.57
CA ASN A 176 1.70 -6.35 8.00
C ASN A 176 1.91 -5.36 6.83
N VAL A 177 0.99 -4.40 6.65
CA VAL A 177 1.09 -3.32 5.68
C VAL A 177 1.16 -1.99 6.43
N PHE A 178 2.21 -1.21 6.18
CA PHE A 178 2.48 0.05 6.86
C PHE A 178 2.57 1.19 5.85
N ILE A 179 2.08 2.35 6.23
CA ILE A 179 2.18 3.58 5.44
C ILE A 179 3.19 4.52 6.09
N VAL A 180 4.11 5.02 5.28
CA VAL A 180 5.00 6.14 5.60
C VAL A 180 4.72 7.26 4.61
N ASN A 181 4.95 8.52 5.02
CA ASN A 181 4.82 9.66 4.12
C ASN A 181 6.13 10.45 4.15
N VAL A 182 6.92 10.33 3.08
CA VAL A 182 8.15 11.08 2.84
C VAL A 182 7.93 11.98 1.62
N ASP A 183 8.38 13.22 1.72
CA ASP A 183 8.36 14.16 0.60
C ASP A 183 9.49 13.81 -0.37
N VAL A 184 9.16 13.34 -1.58
CA VAL A 184 10.15 12.87 -2.55
C VAL A 184 10.24 13.84 -3.71
N GLU A 185 11.44 14.37 -3.93
CA GLU A 185 11.74 15.21 -5.07
C GLU A 185 12.52 14.40 -6.11
N TRP A 186 12.09 14.48 -7.36
CA TRP A 186 12.66 13.67 -8.43
C TRP A 186 14.15 13.98 -8.64
N ALA A 187 14.96 12.92 -8.78
CA ALA A 187 16.41 12.99 -8.95
C ALA A 187 17.15 13.72 -7.80
N GLN A 188 16.55 13.74 -6.62
CA GLN A 188 17.17 14.30 -5.41
C GLN A 188 17.44 13.23 -4.34
N TYR A 189 18.20 13.64 -3.33
CA TYR A 189 18.54 12.81 -2.18
C TYR A 189 17.31 12.24 -1.46
N SER A 190 16.19 12.97 -1.45
CA SER A 190 14.94 12.55 -0.82
C SER A 190 14.38 11.24 -1.38
N GLN A 191 14.69 10.89 -2.63
CA GLN A 191 14.33 9.59 -3.20
C GLN A 191 15.06 8.42 -2.53
N ILE A 192 16.33 8.61 -2.18
CA ILE A 192 17.12 7.59 -1.45
C ILE A 192 16.74 7.62 0.03
N GLU A 193 16.50 8.81 0.60
CA GLU A 193 16.04 8.96 1.97
C GLU A 193 14.72 8.22 2.21
N ALA A 194 13.77 8.31 1.28
CA ALA A 194 12.51 7.56 1.35
C ALA A 194 12.74 6.05 1.46
N ASP A 195 13.63 5.50 0.64
CA ASP A 195 13.99 4.08 0.75
C ASP A 195 14.65 3.75 2.09
N MET A 196 15.58 4.59 2.58
CA MET A 196 16.24 4.39 3.87
C MET A 196 15.23 4.37 5.02
N VAL A 197 14.27 5.29 5.03
CA VAL A 197 13.21 5.34 6.06
C VAL A 197 12.37 4.06 6.04
N LEU A 198 12.09 3.50 4.87
CA LEU A 198 11.31 2.26 4.74
C LEU A 198 12.04 1.04 5.32
N TYR A 199 13.39 1.04 5.38
CA TYR A 199 14.18 -0.02 6.03
C TYR A 199 14.26 0.11 7.56
N LEU A 200 13.84 1.23 8.14
CA LEU A 200 13.89 1.47 9.59
C LEU A 200 12.57 1.14 10.30
N VAL A 201 11.53 0.78 9.56
CA VAL A 201 10.20 0.37 10.05
C VAL A 201 10.13 -1.13 10.20
#